data_AF-A0A381QCT7-F1
#
_entry.id   AF-A0A381QCT7-F1
#
_cell.length_a   1.000
_cell.length_b   1.000
_cell.length_c   1.000
_cell.angle_alpha   90.00
_cell.angle_beta   90.00
_cell.angle_gamma   90.00
#
_symmetry.space_group_name_H-M   'P 1'
#
loop_
_entity.id
_entity.type
_entity.pdbx_description
1 polymer ?
#
loop_
_entity_poly.entity_id
_entity_poly.type
_entity_poly.pdbx_seq_one_letter_code
_entity_poly.pdbx_strand_id
1 'polypeptide(L)'
;MARTNTGRKILIVDDESESAILRAVRRRLEEEGWESLVVQPEFEHSLGEEFEAAALWYIEEDLPDAVLLDVRFGEHRDDQFRGLGILAEIVERWPKLPILMFTQYSQGPDRETAVRGSLLWDSPVDFIDKLASPDEVVLRLRRLIGTAPDSIPIGTQILVDVSSRLVYVGAGEDRTTALDIQGMKFEIFRELATSWYRSPGELVAFSRLERYSEGEDPRASLRVRIREIKDAIGKAMNTRFGPSELILNVRDQGYRLVPPKP
;
A
#
# COMPACT_ATOMS: atom_id res chain seq x y z
N MET A 1 11.26 -20.21 -7.34
CA MET A 1 11.92 -18.94 -6.95
C MET A 1 10.83 -17.88 -6.86
N ALA A 2 10.44 -17.48 -5.65
CA ALA A 2 9.46 -16.42 -5.46
C ALA A 2 10.15 -15.08 -5.78
N ARG A 3 9.92 -14.55 -6.98
CA ARG A 3 10.37 -13.22 -7.37
C ARG A 3 9.63 -12.20 -6.50
N THR A 4 10.32 -11.25 -5.91
CA THR A 4 9.77 -10.09 -5.16
C THR A 4 9.02 -9.10 -6.06
N ASN A 5 8.50 -9.52 -7.21
CA ASN A 5 7.86 -8.63 -8.16
C ASN A 5 6.46 -8.27 -7.62
N THR A 6 6.40 -7.24 -6.78
CA THR A 6 5.15 -6.66 -6.28
C THR A 6 4.46 -5.82 -7.35
N GLY A 7 5.13 -5.54 -8.48
CA GLY A 7 4.54 -5.33 -9.81
C GLY A 7 3.56 -4.16 -9.93
N ARG A 8 3.60 -3.20 -9.00
CA ARG A 8 2.73 -2.02 -9.07
C ARG A 8 3.41 -0.93 -9.86
N LYS A 9 2.65 -0.29 -10.76
CA LYS A 9 3.06 0.92 -11.47
C LYS A 9 2.46 2.14 -10.79
N ILE A 10 3.30 3.08 -10.36
CA ILE A 10 2.86 4.35 -9.78
C ILE A 10 3.20 5.46 -10.76
N LEU A 11 2.18 6.14 -11.28
CA LEU A 11 2.35 7.32 -12.12
C LEU A 11 2.58 8.55 -11.24
N ILE A 12 3.62 9.32 -11.51
CA ILE A 12 3.97 10.55 -10.81
C ILE A 12 3.76 11.71 -11.77
N VAL A 13 2.88 12.64 -11.38
CA VAL A 13 2.55 13.85 -12.13
C VAL A 13 2.91 15.05 -11.27
N ASP A 14 4.13 15.56 -11.46
CA ASP A 14 4.70 16.67 -10.68
C ASP A 14 5.80 17.31 -11.56
N ASP A 15 5.76 18.63 -11.71
CA ASP A 15 6.72 19.39 -12.53
C ASP A 15 8.10 19.52 -11.85
N GLU A 16 8.17 19.27 -10.55
CA GLU A 16 9.40 19.19 -9.75
C GLU A 16 9.88 17.74 -9.57
N SER A 17 9.70 16.89 -10.59
CA SER A 17 10.08 15.46 -10.56
C SER A 17 11.53 15.16 -10.18
N GLU A 18 12.44 16.12 -10.40
CA GLU A 18 13.86 16.04 -10.05
C GLU A 18 14.19 16.58 -8.65
N SER A 19 13.18 17.00 -7.89
CA SER A 19 13.35 17.47 -6.51
C SER A 19 13.90 16.37 -5.59
N ALA A 20 14.63 16.78 -4.55
CA ALA A 20 15.16 15.84 -3.56
C ALA A 20 14.04 15.04 -2.85
N ILE A 21 12.87 15.65 -2.69
CA ILE A 21 11.68 15.04 -2.08
C ILE A 21 11.19 13.89 -2.98
N LEU A 22 10.92 14.15 -4.25
CA LEU A 22 10.42 13.11 -5.15
C LEU A 22 11.45 12.02 -5.44
N ARG A 23 12.74 12.36 -5.53
CA ARG A 23 13.79 11.33 -5.62
C ARG A 23 13.80 10.40 -4.39
N ALA A 24 13.58 10.94 -3.19
CA ALA A 24 13.49 10.13 -1.97
C ALA A 24 12.23 9.24 -1.97
N VAL A 25 11.09 9.76 -2.45
CA VAL A 25 9.85 8.99 -2.63
C VAL A 25 10.06 7.86 -3.64
N ARG A 26 10.61 8.14 -4.82
CA ARG A 26 10.87 7.15 -5.87
C ARG A 26 11.77 6.02 -5.38
N ARG A 27 12.88 6.34 -4.72
CA ARG A 27 13.75 5.32 -4.12
C ARG A 27 12.98 4.43 -3.13
N ARG A 28 12.10 5.02 -2.32
CA ARG A 28 11.30 4.25 -1.36
C ARG A 28 10.23 3.38 -2.03
N LEU A 29 9.65 3.81 -3.15
CA LEU A 29 8.77 2.99 -4.00
C LEU A 29 9.55 1.82 -4.63
N GLU A 30 10.79 2.05 -5.08
CA GLU A 30 11.65 0.99 -5.61
C GLU A 30 12.01 -0.05 -4.53
N GLU A 31 12.31 0.39 -3.29
CA GLU A 31 12.52 -0.50 -2.14
C GLU A 31 11.27 -1.33 -1.80
N GLU A 32 10.08 -0.84 -2.14
CA GLU A 32 8.81 -1.56 -2.04
C GLU A 32 8.62 -2.60 -3.17
N GLY A 33 9.44 -2.52 -4.21
CA GLY A 33 9.32 -3.30 -5.45
C GLY A 33 8.33 -2.71 -6.45
N TRP A 34 7.97 -1.43 -6.32
CA TRP A 34 7.07 -0.73 -7.23
C TRP A 34 7.84 0.05 -8.29
N GLU A 35 7.29 0.10 -9.50
CA GLU A 35 7.80 0.88 -10.62
C GLU A 35 7.25 2.32 -10.55
N SER A 36 8.11 3.31 -10.79
CA SER A 36 7.70 4.72 -10.88
C SER A 36 7.76 5.20 -12.33
N LEU A 37 6.62 5.66 -12.85
CA LEU A 37 6.50 6.32 -14.15
C LEU A 37 6.37 7.81 -13.89
N VAL A 38 7.22 8.63 -14.51
CA VAL A 38 7.18 10.09 -14.32
C VAL A 38 6.65 10.71 -15.60
N VAL A 39 5.60 11.53 -15.49
CA VAL A 39 5.07 12.27 -16.63
C VAL A 39 6.10 13.31 -17.09
N GLN A 40 6.44 13.27 -18.37
CA GLN A 40 7.31 14.24 -19.04
C GLN A 40 6.58 14.80 -20.26
N PRO A 41 6.05 16.03 -20.21
CA PRO A 41 5.40 16.64 -21.35
C PRO A 41 6.42 16.99 -22.46
N GLU A 42 5.97 16.92 -23.72
CA GLU A 42 6.72 17.41 -24.87
C GLU A 42 6.40 18.91 -25.05
N PHE A 43 7.38 19.79 -24.78
CA PHE A 43 7.19 21.25 -24.68
C PHE A 43 6.69 21.90 -26.00
N GLU A 44 5.40 22.22 -26.10
CA GLU A 44 4.76 22.97 -27.21
C GLU A 44 3.68 24.00 -26.79
N HIS A 45 3.20 23.98 -25.53
CA HIS A 45 2.03 24.68 -24.98
C HIS A 45 2.24 25.12 -23.49
N SER A 46 1.14 25.53 -22.81
CA SER A 46 1.19 25.94 -21.40
C SER A 46 1.45 24.74 -20.49
N LEU A 47 2.38 24.90 -19.52
CA LEU A 47 2.91 23.80 -18.71
C LEU A 47 1.80 22.89 -18.13
N GLY A 48 0.75 23.48 -17.56
CA GLY A 48 -0.34 22.72 -16.93
C GLY A 48 -1.22 21.90 -17.89
N GLU A 49 -1.52 22.43 -19.09
CA GLU A 49 -2.33 21.71 -20.08
C GLU A 49 -1.57 20.53 -20.70
N GLU A 50 -0.25 20.66 -20.82
CA GLU A 50 0.59 19.54 -21.27
C GLU A 50 0.68 18.44 -20.22
N PHE A 51 0.83 18.80 -18.94
CA PHE A 51 0.82 17.82 -17.86
C PHE A 51 -0.50 17.07 -17.77
N GLU A 52 -1.63 17.75 -17.99
CA GLU A 52 -2.94 17.09 -18.08
C GLU A 52 -2.98 16.09 -19.24
N ALA A 53 -2.71 16.54 -20.47
CA ALA A 53 -2.74 15.68 -21.65
C ALA A 53 -1.80 14.48 -21.52
N ALA A 54 -0.57 14.71 -21.06
CA ALA A 54 0.41 13.66 -20.86
C ALA A 54 -0.02 12.69 -19.75
N ALA A 55 -0.53 13.19 -18.62
CA ALA A 55 -1.02 12.32 -17.53
C ALA A 55 -2.16 11.41 -18.01
N LEU A 56 -3.14 11.95 -18.75
CA LEU A 56 -4.24 11.16 -19.30
C LEU A 56 -3.72 10.09 -20.27
N TRP A 57 -2.76 10.43 -21.13
CA TRP A 57 -2.14 9.48 -22.07
C TRP A 57 -1.40 8.35 -21.34
N TYR A 58 -0.58 8.68 -20.32
CA TYR A 58 0.11 7.67 -19.50
C TYR A 58 -0.87 6.77 -18.77
N ILE A 59 -2.00 7.30 -18.27
CA ILE A 59 -3.03 6.47 -17.62
C ILE A 59 -3.64 5.47 -18.62
N GLU A 60 -3.92 5.92 -19.84
CA GLU A 60 -4.50 5.08 -20.90
C GLU A 60 -3.54 3.97 -21.36
N GLU A 61 -2.27 4.30 -21.59
CA GLU A 61 -1.28 3.37 -22.16
C GLU A 61 -0.67 2.44 -21.10
N ASP A 62 -0.27 2.97 -19.95
CA ASP A 62 0.51 2.22 -18.96
C ASP A 62 -0.34 1.53 -17.89
N LEU A 63 -1.62 1.93 -17.75
CA LEU A 63 -2.58 1.43 -16.77
C LEU A 63 -1.98 1.37 -15.35
N PRO A 64 -1.60 2.51 -14.76
CA PRO A 64 -0.98 2.54 -13.44
C PRO A 64 -1.94 2.06 -12.35
N ASP A 65 -1.38 1.50 -11.27
CA ASP A 65 -2.13 1.07 -10.10
C ASP A 65 -2.53 2.22 -9.18
N ALA A 66 -1.79 3.33 -9.24
CA ALA A 66 -2.12 4.57 -8.54
C ALA A 66 -1.40 5.77 -9.17
N VAL A 67 -1.89 6.96 -8.86
CA VAL A 67 -1.30 8.24 -9.28
C VAL A 67 -0.86 9.03 -8.05
N LEU A 68 0.38 9.51 -8.03
CA LEU A 68 0.86 10.56 -7.14
C LEU A 68 0.83 11.89 -7.92
N LEU A 69 -0.12 12.75 -7.56
CA LEU A 69 -0.43 13.96 -8.33
C LEU A 69 -0.13 15.21 -7.51
N ASP A 70 0.76 16.07 -7.99
CA ASP A 70 0.94 17.39 -7.41
C ASP A 70 -0.33 18.22 -7.58
N VAL A 71 -0.63 19.04 -6.56
CA VAL A 71 -1.71 20.02 -6.65
C VAL A 71 -1.28 21.23 -7.48
N ARG A 72 -0.01 21.64 -7.37
CA ARG A 72 0.51 22.86 -8.01
C ARG A 72 1.34 22.51 -9.23
N PHE A 73 1.22 23.29 -10.29
CA PHE A 73 2.14 23.23 -11.42
C PHE A 73 2.60 24.66 -11.70
N GLY A 74 3.90 24.84 -11.92
CA GLY A 74 4.51 26.13 -12.20
C GLY A 74 4.51 27.12 -11.03
N GLU A 75 5.19 28.26 -11.22
CA GLU A 75 5.32 29.31 -10.21
C GLU A 75 4.21 30.38 -10.28
N HIS A 76 3.42 30.40 -11.37
CA HIS A 76 2.42 31.43 -11.63
C HIS A 76 1.09 31.16 -10.93
N ARG A 77 0.42 32.22 -10.46
CA ARG A 77 -0.85 32.14 -9.73
C ARG A 77 -1.96 31.42 -10.48
N ASP A 78 -1.96 31.52 -11.81
CA ASP A 78 -2.99 30.91 -12.66
C ASP A 78 -2.79 29.39 -12.82
N ASP A 79 -1.60 28.87 -12.50
CA ASP A 79 -1.27 27.44 -12.61
C ASP A 79 -1.24 26.71 -11.25
N GLN A 80 -1.38 27.45 -10.14
CA GLN A 80 -1.27 26.94 -8.76
C GLN A 80 -2.28 25.85 -8.36
N PHE A 81 -3.30 25.56 -9.17
CA PHE A 81 -4.30 24.53 -8.89
C PHE A 81 -4.62 23.62 -10.09
N ARG A 82 -3.75 23.60 -11.10
CA ARG A 82 -3.96 22.74 -12.29
C ARG A 82 -4.07 21.27 -11.93
N GLY A 83 -3.38 20.81 -10.87
CA GLY A 83 -3.52 19.45 -10.37
C GLY A 83 -4.95 19.07 -9.95
N LEU A 84 -5.77 20.03 -9.52
CA LEU A 84 -7.19 19.76 -9.23
C LEU A 84 -8.04 19.59 -10.50
N GLY A 85 -7.66 20.26 -11.59
CA GLY A 85 -8.28 20.03 -12.91
C GLY A 85 -7.97 18.64 -13.44
N ILE A 86 -6.68 18.26 -13.39
CA ILE A 86 -6.22 16.91 -13.75
C ILE A 86 -6.94 15.85 -12.91
N LEU A 87 -7.06 16.07 -11.59
CA LEU A 87 -7.82 15.18 -10.70
C LEU A 87 -9.27 15.01 -11.15
N ALA A 88 -9.96 16.09 -11.52
CA ALA A 88 -11.36 16.04 -11.95
C ALA A 88 -11.53 15.19 -13.21
N GLU A 89 -10.67 15.38 -14.21
CA GLU A 89 -10.67 14.58 -15.45
C GLU A 89 -10.38 13.10 -15.18
N ILE A 90 -9.40 12.80 -14.32
CA ILE A 90 -9.07 11.40 -13.98
C ILE A 90 -10.24 10.75 -13.24
N VAL A 91 -10.85 11.43 -12.27
CA VAL A 91 -11.99 10.88 -11.50
C VAL A 91 -13.20 10.63 -12.39
N GLU A 92 -13.44 11.47 -13.39
CA GLU A 92 -14.54 11.27 -14.34
C GLU A 92 -14.32 10.06 -15.25
N ARG A 93 -13.10 9.87 -15.77
CA ARG A 93 -12.78 8.80 -16.73
C ARG A 93 -12.42 7.47 -16.06
N TRP A 94 -11.72 7.51 -14.93
CA TRP A 94 -11.28 6.36 -14.14
C TRP A 94 -11.67 6.51 -12.67
N PRO A 95 -12.97 6.43 -12.33
CA PRO A 95 -13.48 6.71 -10.98
C PRO A 95 -12.95 5.77 -9.89
N LYS A 96 -12.30 4.66 -10.25
CA LYS A 96 -11.71 3.68 -9.33
C LYS A 96 -10.19 3.70 -9.29
N LEU A 97 -9.52 4.55 -10.07
CA LEU A 97 -8.08 4.71 -10.02
C LEU A 97 -7.69 5.41 -8.71
N PRO A 98 -6.81 4.82 -7.86
CA PRO A 98 -6.33 5.44 -6.64
C PRO A 98 -5.44 6.65 -6.91
N ILE A 99 -5.74 7.78 -6.25
CA ILE A 99 -5.01 9.04 -6.43
C ILE A 99 -4.57 9.59 -5.08
N LEU A 100 -3.27 9.80 -4.92
CA LEU A 100 -2.69 10.49 -3.76
C LEU A 100 -2.25 11.89 -4.18
N MET A 101 -2.96 12.90 -3.67
CA MET A 101 -2.64 14.30 -3.93
C MET A 101 -1.45 14.74 -3.04
N PHE A 102 -0.36 15.17 -3.67
CA PHE A 102 0.89 15.60 -3.04
C PHE A 102 0.89 17.14 -2.93
N THR A 103 0.84 17.71 -1.72
CA THR A 103 0.62 19.16 -1.55
C THR A 103 1.43 19.77 -0.41
N GLN A 104 1.91 21.01 -0.54
CA GLN A 104 2.52 21.76 0.57
C GLN A 104 1.48 22.46 1.48
N TYR A 105 0.22 22.46 1.08
CA TYR A 105 -0.88 23.08 1.83
C TYR A 105 -1.95 22.04 2.11
N SER A 106 -1.91 21.48 3.32
CA SER A 106 -2.94 20.54 3.80
C SER A 106 -4.25 21.23 4.19
N GLN A 107 -4.38 22.56 4.09
CA GLN A 107 -5.57 23.33 4.51
C GLN A 107 -5.90 24.42 3.49
N GLY A 108 -7.09 24.39 2.88
CA GLY A 108 -7.55 25.42 1.93
C GLY A 108 -8.91 25.09 1.29
N PRO A 109 -9.66 26.10 0.78
CA PRO A 109 -10.99 25.93 0.20
C PRO A 109 -11.00 25.06 -1.07
N ASP A 110 -9.91 25.06 -1.84
CA ASP A 110 -9.82 24.27 -3.08
C ASP A 110 -9.65 22.77 -2.80
N ARG A 111 -8.95 22.42 -1.70
CA ARG A 111 -8.92 21.04 -1.18
C ARG A 111 -10.32 20.56 -0.81
N GLU A 112 -11.12 21.38 -0.13
CA GLU A 112 -12.50 21.02 0.24
C GLU A 112 -13.36 20.75 -0.99
N THR A 113 -13.15 21.53 -2.06
CA THR A 113 -13.87 21.37 -3.33
C THR A 113 -13.49 20.06 -4.03
N ALA A 114 -12.19 19.75 -4.10
CA ALA A 114 -11.70 18.48 -4.65
C ALA A 114 -12.14 17.25 -3.84
N VAL A 115 -12.12 17.35 -2.51
CA VAL A 115 -12.65 16.32 -1.61
C VAL A 115 -14.15 16.12 -1.84
N ARG A 116 -14.93 17.19 -1.98
CA ARG A 116 -16.37 17.07 -2.30
C ARG A 116 -16.61 16.41 -3.65
N GLY A 117 -15.83 16.76 -4.67
CA GLY A 117 -15.90 16.14 -5.99
C GLY A 117 -15.64 14.63 -5.93
N SER A 118 -14.54 14.21 -5.31
CA SER A 118 -14.21 12.78 -5.14
C SER A 118 -15.25 12.00 -4.31
N LEU A 119 -15.83 12.63 -3.29
CA LEU A 119 -16.92 12.03 -2.50
C LEU A 119 -18.19 11.80 -3.33
N LEU A 120 -18.52 12.68 -4.27
CA LEU A 120 -19.67 12.48 -5.17
C LEU A 120 -19.48 11.26 -6.08
N TRP A 121 -18.24 10.99 -6.48
CA TRP A 121 -17.90 9.90 -7.40
C TRP A 121 -17.48 8.59 -6.72
N ASP A 122 -17.43 8.56 -5.38
CA ASP A 122 -16.92 7.42 -4.59
C ASP A 122 -15.54 6.96 -5.09
N SER A 123 -14.67 7.95 -5.35
CA SER A 123 -13.33 7.75 -5.89
C SER A 123 -12.26 7.67 -4.78
N PRO A 124 -11.29 6.75 -4.89
CA PRO A 124 -10.24 6.58 -3.89
C PRO A 124 -9.18 7.70 -3.99
N VAL A 125 -9.49 8.85 -3.38
CA VAL A 125 -8.59 10.02 -3.33
C VAL A 125 -8.18 10.31 -1.88
N ASP A 126 -6.88 10.46 -1.63
CA ASP A 126 -6.33 10.93 -0.35
C ASP A 126 -5.34 12.08 -0.59
N PHE A 127 -5.03 12.84 0.47
CA PHE A 127 -4.12 13.98 0.43
C PHE A 127 -2.99 13.76 1.42
N ILE A 128 -1.77 14.09 1.00
CA ILE A 128 -0.58 14.03 1.84
C ILE A 128 0.26 15.30 1.67
N ASP A 129 0.88 15.73 2.76
CA ASP A 129 1.79 16.87 2.76
C ASP A 129 3.10 16.53 2.03
N LYS A 130 3.66 17.43 1.21
CA LYS A 130 4.95 17.22 0.52
C LYS A 130 6.11 17.02 1.50
N LEU A 131 5.98 17.51 2.74
CA LEU A 131 6.95 17.32 3.80
C LEU A 131 6.79 15.98 4.55
N ALA A 132 5.79 15.17 4.20
CA ALA A 132 5.65 13.84 4.76
C ALA A 132 6.85 12.95 4.39
N SER A 133 7.16 11.98 5.25
CA SER A 133 8.23 11.03 4.96
C SER A 133 7.86 10.13 3.76
N PRO A 134 8.86 9.65 3.00
CA PRO A 134 8.63 8.66 1.95
C PRO A 134 7.87 7.41 2.42
N ASP A 135 8.08 6.99 3.68
CA ASP A 135 7.34 5.87 4.28
C ASP A 135 5.84 6.16 4.43
N GLU A 136 5.45 7.39 4.81
CA GLU A 136 4.04 7.78 4.90
C GLU A 136 3.41 7.83 3.51
N VAL A 137 4.13 8.29 2.48
CA VAL A 137 3.64 8.28 1.09
C VAL A 137 3.32 6.86 0.64
N VAL A 138 4.26 5.91 0.83
CA VAL A 138 4.02 4.49 0.50
C VAL A 138 2.85 3.93 1.31
N LEU A 139 2.77 4.24 2.60
CA LEU A 139 1.67 3.79 3.45
C LEU A 139 0.30 4.26 2.93
N ARG A 140 0.20 5.53 2.53
CA ARG A 140 -1.03 6.12 1.98
C ARG A 140 -1.41 5.48 0.66
N LEU A 141 -0.45 5.27 -0.24
CA LEU A 141 -0.67 4.55 -1.49
C LEU A 141 -1.15 3.12 -1.25
N ARG A 142 -0.55 2.37 -0.31
CA ARG A 142 -1.02 1.00 0.03
C ARG A 142 -2.47 0.98 0.49
N ARG A 143 -2.89 1.97 1.28
CA ARG A 143 -4.28 2.11 1.75
C ARG A 143 -5.23 2.41 0.60
N LEU A 144 -4.86 3.36 -0.25
CA LEU A 144 -5.63 3.80 -1.41
C LEU A 144 -5.82 2.69 -2.44
N ILE A 145 -4.74 1.97 -2.79
CA ILE A 145 -4.76 0.81 -3.69
C ILE A 145 -5.66 -0.31 -3.14
N GLY A 146 -5.76 -0.41 -1.81
CA GLY A 146 -6.76 -1.23 -1.11
C GLY A 146 -6.62 -2.74 -1.31
N THR A 147 -5.65 -3.20 -2.10
CA THR A 147 -5.36 -4.61 -2.38
C THR A 147 -3.92 -4.91 -2.02
N ALA A 148 -3.70 -5.95 -1.23
CA ALA A 148 -2.33 -6.37 -0.93
C ALA A 148 -1.71 -7.01 -2.19
N PRO A 149 -0.39 -6.86 -2.42
CA PRO A 149 0.29 -7.50 -3.53
C PRO A 149 0.22 -9.03 -3.42
N ASP A 150 0.49 -9.70 -4.54
CA ASP A 150 0.61 -11.17 -4.63
C ASP A 150 1.70 -11.73 -3.72
N SER A 151 2.61 -10.87 -3.23
CA SER A 151 3.68 -11.22 -2.31
C SER A 151 3.85 -10.12 -1.27
N ILE A 152 3.63 -10.45 0.00
CA ILE A 152 3.64 -9.51 1.13
C ILE A 152 4.89 -9.75 1.99
N PRO A 153 5.90 -8.86 1.94
CA PRO A 153 7.04 -8.94 2.84
C PRO A 153 6.66 -8.44 4.23
N ILE A 154 6.85 -9.26 5.27
CA ILE A 154 6.63 -8.88 6.67
C ILE A 154 7.99 -8.73 7.35
N GLY A 155 8.42 -7.48 7.51
CA GLY A 155 9.80 -7.19 7.92
C GLY A 155 10.80 -7.73 6.89
N THR A 156 11.97 -8.16 7.35
CA THR A 156 13.04 -8.68 6.48
C THR A 156 13.06 -10.20 6.36
N GLN A 157 12.36 -10.90 7.26
CA GLN A 157 12.51 -12.34 7.47
C GLN A 157 11.32 -13.18 6.99
N ILE A 158 10.18 -12.58 6.67
CA ILE A 158 8.98 -13.34 6.30
C ILE A 158 8.44 -12.80 4.97
N LEU A 159 8.07 -13.70 4.07
CA LEU A 159 7.34 -13.38 2.84
C LEU A 159 6.10 -14.26 2.76
N VAL A 160 4.92 -13.64 2.63
CA VAL A 160 3.68 -14.35 2.32
C VAL A 160 3.43 -14.25 0.83
N ASP A 161 3.59 -15.36 0.12
CA ASP A 161 3.25 -15.46 -1.30
C ASP A 161 1.80 -15.91 -1.43
N VAL A 162 0.94 -14.95 -1.76
CA VAL A 162 -0.51 -15.12 -1.88
C VAL A 162 -0.86 -16.01 -3.08
N SER A 163 -0.12 -15.86 -4.19
CA SER A 163 -0.36 -16.60 -5.44
C SER A 163 -0.04 -18.08 -5.29
N SER A 164 1.11 -18.42 -4.70
CA SER A 164 1.48 -19.82 -4.46
C SER A 164 0.91 -20.39 -3.15
N ARG A 165 0.30 -19.54 -2.32
CA ARG A 165 -0.23 -19.87 -0.99
C ARG A 165 0.83 -20.45 -0.05
N LEU A 166 2.02 -19.87 -0.09
CA LEU A 166 3.18 -20.29 0.70
C LEU A 166 3.68 -19.16 1.59
N VAL A 167 4.27 -19.54 2.73
CA VAL A 167 4.99 -18.61 3.60
C VAL A 167 6.46 -19.00 3.57
N TYR A 168 7.30 -18.04 3.23
CA TYR A 168 8.75 -18.17 3.25
C TYR A 168 9.34 -17.45 4.45
N VAL A 169 10.37 -18.05 5.02
CA VAL A 169 11.08 -17.56 6.20
C VAL A 169 12.58 -17.53 5.91
N GLY A 170 13.22 -16.41 6.23
CA GLY A 170 14.60 -16.08 5.90
C GLY A 170 14.71 -14.81 5.06
N ALA A 171 15.95 -14.35 4.89
CA ALA A 171 16.27 -13.16 4.11
C ALA A 171 16.87 -13.55 2.74
N GLY A 172 16.55 -12.76 1.71
CA GLY A 172 17.15 -12.92 0.37
C GLY A 172 16.96 -14.32 -0.22
N GLU A 173 18.05 -14.91 -0.69
CA GLU A 173 18.06 -16.23 -1.34
C GLU A 173 17.95 -17.41 -0.38
N ASP A 174 18.22 -17.20 0.92
CA ASP A 174 18.21 -18.26 1.95
C ASP A 174 16.80 -18.55 2.51
N ARG A 175 15.76 -18.21 1.74
CA ARG A 175 14.37 -18.38 2.15
C ARG A 175 13.96 -19.85 2.12
N THR A 176 13.52 -20.34 3.27
CA THR A 176 12.94 -21.67 3.44
C THR A 176 11.41 -21.58 3.50
N THR A 177 10.71 -22.61 3.03
CA THR A 177 9.24 -22.63 3.10
C THR A 177 8.79 -23.15 4.46
N ALA A 178 7.93 -22.40 5.15
CA ALA A 178 7.24 -22.86 6.36
C ALA A 178 6.08 -23.79 5.97
N LEU A 179 6.40 -25.03 5.60
CA LEU A 179 5.45 -26.04 5.08
C LEU A 179 4.30 -26.34 6.06
N ASP A 180 4.50 -26.10 7.35
CA ASP A 180 3.47 -26.28 8.38
C ASP A 180 2.36 -25.21 8.31
N ILE A 181 2.50 -24.17 7.49
CA ILE A 181 1.51 -23.09 7.32
C ILE A 181 0.72 -23.31 6.03
N GLN A 182 -0.27 -24.19 6.12
CA GLN A 182 -1.18 -24.55 5.02
C GLN A 182 -2.65 -24.48 5.45
N GLY A 183 -3.56 -24.54 4.48
CA GLY A 183 -5.00 -24.51 4.73
C GLY A 183 -5.44 -23.29 5.54
N MET A 184 -6.21 -23.52 6.60
CA MET A 184 -6.73 -22.44 7.47
C MET A 184 -5.62 -21.62 8.14
N LYS A 185 -4.45 -22.21 8.44
CA LYS A 185 -3.32 -21.47 9.02
C LYS A 185 -2.80 -20.41 8.04
N PHE A 186 -2.71 -20.78 6.76
CA PHE A 186 -2.35 -19.85 5.71
C PHE A 186 -3.40 -18.74 5.58
N GLU A 187 -4.69 -19.08 5.57
CA GLU A 187 -5.77 -18.09 5.45
C GLU A 187 -5.76 -17.05 6.58
N ILE A 188 -5.62 -17.52 7.83
CA ILE A 188 -5.50 -16.65 9.00
C ILE A 188 -4.27 -15.75 8.89
N PHE A 189 -3.12 -16.31 8.51
CA PHE A 189 -1.89 -15.54 8.41
C PHE A 189 -1.91 -14.54 7.25
N ARG A 190 -2.48 -14.92 6.10
CA ARG A 190 -2.70 -14.04 4.94
C ARG A 190 -3.59 -12.86 5.31
N GLU A 191 -4.68 -13.09 6.04
CA GLU A 191 -5.58 -12.02 6.49
C GLU A 191 -4.85 -11.02 7.38
N LEU A 192 -4.08 -11.52 8.36
CA LEU A 192 -3.25 -10.70 9.24
C LEU A 192 -2.15 -9.93 8.47
N ALA A 193 -1.48 -10.59 7.52
CA ALA A 193 -0.46 -9.99 6.66
C ALA A 193 -1.03 -8.89 5.76
N THR A 194 -2.20 -9.13 5.18
CA THR A 194 -2.89 -8.18 4.28
C THR A 194 -3.30 -6.93 5.03
N SER A 195 -3.88 -7.09 6.23
CA SER A 195 -4.26 -5.97 7.08
C SER A 195 -3.03 -5.17 7.54
N TRP A 196 -2.00 -5.85 8.04
CA TRP A 196 -0.76 -5.19 8.44
C TRP A 196 -0.07 -4.46 7.28
N TYR A 197 -0.07 -5.04 6.08
CA TYR A 197 0.55 -4.43 4.90
C TYR A 197 -0.11 -3.09 4.57
N ARG A 198 -1.44 -3.06 4.56
CA ARG A 198 -2.23 -1.84 4.31
C ARG A 198 -2.04 -0.81 5.41
N SER A 199 -1.99 -1.24 6.66
CA SER A 199 -1.81 -0.35 7.79
C SER A 199 -1.05 -1.05 8.93
N PRO A 200 0.24 -0.71 9.13
CA PRO A 200 1.02 -1.29 10.21
C PRO A 200 0.33 -1.10 11.56
N GLY A 201 0.13 -2.22 12.26
CA GLY A 201 -0.56 -2.24 13.55
C GLY A 201 -2.09 -2.32 13.47
N GLU A 202 -2.68 -2.39 12.27
CA GLU A 202 -4.10 -2.65 12.10
C GLU A 202 -4.50 -3.97 12.76
N LEU A 203 -5.67 -3.92 13.41
CA LEU A 203 -6.27 -5.05 14.08
C LEU A 203 -7.21 -5.77 13.12
N VAL A 204 -7.02 -7.08 12.98
CA VAL A 204 -8.02 -7.94 12.38
C VAL A 204 -9.00 -8.39 13.46
N ALA A 205 -10.25 -7.95 13.31
CA ALA A 205 -11.32 -8.26 14.23
C ALA A 205 -11.51 -9.77 14.36
N PHE A 206 -11.79 -10.18 15.59
CA PHE A 206 -12.10 -11.54 15.96
C PHE A 206 -13.18 -12.21 15.09
N SER A 207 -14.26 -11.48 14.80
CA SER A 207 -15.38 -11.95 13.96
C SER A 207 -14.99 -12.22 12.51
N ARG A 208 -13.90 -11.61 12.03
CA ARG A 208 -13.35 -11.86 10.69
C ARG A 208 -12.51 -13.12 10.68
N LEU A 209 -11.68 -13.32 11.72
CA LEU A 209 -10.79 -14.47 11.83
C LEU A 209 -11.51 -15.78 12.20
N GLU A 210 -12.57 -15.71 12.99
CA GLU A 210 -13.36 -16.89 13.38
C GLU A 210 -14.04 -17.58 12.20
N ARG A 211 -14.21 -16.89 11.07
CA ARG A 211 -14.71 -17.50 9.83
C ARG A 211 -13.79 -18.61 9.31
N TYR A 212 -12.51 -18.57 9.70
CA TYR A 212 -11.50 -19.59 9.42
C TYR A 212 -11.37 -20.59 10.58
N SER A 213 -12.40 -20.76 11.41
CA SER A 213 -12.40 -21.68 12.55
C SER A 213 -13.70 -22.48 12.57
N GLU A 214 -13.59 -23.77 12.85
CA GLU A 214 -14.72 -24.71 12.92
C GLU A 214 -14.98 -25.13 14.38
N GLY A 215 -16.21 -25.58 14.65
CA GLY A 215 -16.63 -26.17 15.93
C GLY A 215 -17.52 -25.28 16.79
N GLU A 216 -17.88 -25.79 17.98
CA GLU A 216 -18.78 -25.11 18.94
C GLU A 216 -18.16 -23.87 19.59
N ASP A 217 -16.82 -23.81 19.69
CA ASP A 217 -16.06 -22.63 20.16
C ASP A 217 -15.02 -22.19 19.11
N PRO A 218 -15.43 -21.38 18.11
CA PRO A 218 -14.54 -20.83 17.10
C PRO A 218 -13.38 -20.01 17.68
N ARG A 219 -13.60 -19.34 18.82
CA ARG A 219 -12.57 -18.53 19.48
C ARG A 219 -11.45 -19.40 20.03
N ALA A 220 -11.78 -20.52 20.68
CA ALA A 220 -10.78 -21.47 21.17
C ALA A 220 -9.98 -22.10 20.03
N SER A 221 -10.68 -22.52 18.97
CA SER A 221 -10.06 -23.07 17.76
C SER A 221 -9.08 -22.07 17.12
N LEU A 222 -9.49 -20.80 16.98
CA LEU A 222 -8.63 -19.72 16.49
C LEU A 222 -7.39 -19.54 17.36
N ARG A 223 -7.51 -19.54 18.70
CA ARG A 223 -6.34 -19.42 19.61
C ARG A 223 -5.32 -20.54 19.38
N VAL A 224 -5.78 -21.77 19.13
CA VAL A 224 -4.90 -22.90 18.82
C VAL A 224 -4.17 -22.67 17.50
N ARG A 225 -4.89 -22.28 16.44
CA ARG A 225 -4.28 -22.00 15.13
C ARG A 225 -3.27 -20.86 15.17
N ILE A 226 -3.54 -19.80 15.92
CA ILE A 226 -2.60 -18.69 16.12
C ILE A 226 -1.30 -19.17 16.79
N ARG A 227 -1.41 -20.06 17.78
CA ARG A 227 -0.23 -20.68 18.41
C ARG A 227 0.55 -21.53 17.41
N GLU A 228 -0.13 -22.40 16.66
CA GLU A 228 0.52 -23.26 15.65
C GLU A 228 1.23 -22.44 14.57
N ILE A 229 0.66 -21.33 14.12
CA ILE A 229 1.31 -20.41 13.17
C ILE A 229 2.59 -19.84 13.77
N LYS A 230 2.53 -19.34 15.02
CA LYS A 230 3.71 -18.81 15.72
C LYS A 230 4.78 -19.88 15.90
N ASP A 231 4.41 -21.09 16.28
CA ASP A 231 5.36 -22.20 16.45
C ASP A 231 6.01 -22.61 15.12
N ALA A 232 5.24 -22.66 14.03
CA ALA A 232 5.75 -22.97 12.69
C ALA A 232 6.75 -21.92 12.18
N ILE A 233 6.40 -20.64 12.25
CA ILE A 233 7.30 -19.55 11.84
C ILE A 233 8.51 -19.49 12.78
N GLY A 234 8.28 -19.63 14.09
CA GLY A 234 9.35 -19.63 15.10
C GLY A 234 10.38 -20.73 14.83
N LYS A 235 9.91 -21.96 14.59
CA LYS A 235 10.78 -23.09 14.22
C LYS A 235 11.59 -22.81 12.96
N ALA A 236 10.97 -22.26 11.92
CA ALA A 236 11.66 -21.91 10.68
C ALA A 236 12.69 -20.77 10.87
N MET A 237 12.45 -19.85 11.81
CA MET A 237 13.37 -18.77 12.19
C MET A 237 14.38 -19.17 13.27
N ASN A 238 14.35 -20.42 13.75
CA ASN A 238 15.12 -20.87 14.92
C ASN A 238 14.92 -19.97 16.16
N THR A 239 13.68 -19.54 16.40
CA THR A 239 13.29 -18.69 17.54
C THR A 239 11.97 -19.18 18.17
N ARG A 240 11.61 -18.61 19.32
CA ARG A 240 10.33 -18.89 19.99
C ARG A 240 9.62 -17.58 20.30
N PHE A 241 8.49 -17.35 19.64
CA PHE A 241 7.71 -16.13 19.84
C PHE A 241 6.92 -16.15 21.15
N GLY A 242 7.15 -15.15 21.99
CA GLY A 242 6.37 -14.86 23.19
C GLY A 242 4.99 -14.28 22.88
N PRO A 243 4.15 -14.04 23.89
CA PRO A 243 2.77 -13.56 23.73
C PRO A 243 2.65 -12.24 22.96
N SER A 244 3.66 -11.38 23.07
CA SER A 244 3.70 -10.03 22.48
C SER A 244 4.47 -9.96 21.16
N GLU A 245 4.78 -11.09 20.55
CA GLU A 245 5.62 -11.17 19.35
C GLU A 245 4.88 -11.85 18.19
N LEU A 246 5.19 -11.40 16.97
CA LEU A 246 4.62 -11.83 15.68
C LEU A 246 3.10 -11.60 15.53
N ILE A 247 2.29 -12.32 16.30
CA ILE A 247 0.84 -12.16 16.35
C ILE A 247 0.44 -11.83 17.79
N LEU A 248 -0.09 -10.62 17.97
CA LEU A 248 -0.45 -10.06 19.27
C LEU A 248 -1.95 -10.13 19.46
N ASN A 249 -2.38 -10.68 20.59
CA ASN A 249 -3.77 -10.60 21.02
C ASN A 249 -4.08 -9.20 21.53
N VAL A 250 -5.13 -8.57 21.01
CA VAL A 250 -5.71 -7.36 21.58
C VAL A 250 -7.02 -7.76 22.23
N ARG A 251 -7.03 -7.64 23.56
CA ARG A 251 -8.09 -8.14 24.43
C ARG A 251 -9.46 -7.70 23.93
N ASP A 252 -10.36 -8.69 23.78
CA ASP A 252 -11.76 -8.53 23.38
C ASP A 252 -11.98 -7.89 21.98
N GLN A 253 -10.93 -7.68 21.19
CA GLN A 253 -11.03 -7.02 19.88
C GLN A 253 -10.56 -7.92 18.73
N GLY A 254 -9.39 -8.54 18.83
CA GLY A 254 -8.83 -9.28 17.71
C GLY A 254 -7.35 -9.64 17.83
N TYR A 255 -6.71 -9.81 16.68
CA TYR A 255 -5.27 -9.97 16.57
C TYR A 255 -4.66 -8.92 15.65
N ARG A 256 -3.43 -8.53 15.92
CA ARG A 256 -2.62 -7.71 15.02
C ARG A 256 -1.28 -8.36 14.76
N LEU A 257 -0.77 -8.19 13.55
CA LEU A 257 0.56 -8.66 13.17
C LEU A 257 1.60 -7.59 13.52
N VAL A 258 2.76 -8.04 13.98
CA VAL A 258 3.95 -7.21 14.19
C VAL A 258 5.13 -7.95 13.58
N PRO A 259 5.95 -7.30 12.72
CA PRO A 259 7.13 -7.94 12.17
C PRO A 259 8.06 -8.44 13.27
N PRO A 260 8.70 -9.62 13.09
CA PRO A 260 9.72 -10.08 14.02
C PRO A 260 10.88 -9.08 14.05
N LYS A 261 11.49 -8.90 15.22
CA LYS A 261 12.71 -8.10 15.33
C LYS A 261 13.87 -8.81 14.62
N PRO A 262 14.84 -8.05 14.07
CA PRO A 262 16.07 -8.60 13.51
C PRO A 262 16.84 -9.44 14.53
#